data_AF-A0A060WDG9-F1
#
_entry.id   AF-A0A060WDG9-F1
#
_cell.length_a   1.000
_cell.length_b   1.000
_cell.length_c   1.000
_cell.angle_alpha   90.00
_cell.angle_beta   90.00
_cell.angle_gamma   90.00
#
_symmetry.space_group_name_H-M   'P 1'
#
loop_
_entity.id
_entity.type
_entity.pdbx_description
1 polymer ?
#
loop_
_entity_poly.entity_id
_entity_poly.type
_entity_poly.pdbx_seq_one_letter_code
_entity_poly.pdbx_strand_id
1 'polypeptide(L)'
;MLALFVLLLCITSSFSASTRGAGAAGPRLNNDQLYKFSYTTEVLVDRAKGSKDGSVGYRISSDVDVNLVWRDPNSKDDQLIQLVISNVKIKSVAQRSAKKNIFQGATTQSLLGENKLAALERPFMVHLKNGKVSSFYCYKAEPASIKNLKRGVASLLQVQSRSGKVIEVNETQCIYSYRKLWKHLICSPILVGTY
;
A
#
# COMPACT_ATOMS: atom_id res chain seq x y z
N MET A 1 -20.52 -36.83 -46.38
CA MET A 1 -20.92 -37.22 -45.00
C MET A 1 -19.79 -37.03 -44.00
N LEU A 2 -18.57 -37.57 -44.20
CA LEU A 2 -17.45 -37.39 -43.25
C LEU A 2 -17.00 -35.93 -43.06
N ALA A 3 -16.98 -35.13 -44.14
CA ALA A 3 -16.55 -33.73 -44.09
C ALA A 3 -17.49 -32.83 -43.26
N LEU A 4 -18.78 -33.16 -43.18
CA LEU A 4 -19.77 -32.39 -42.41
C LEU A 4 -19.61 -32.64 -40.90
N PHE A 5 -19.24 -33.87 -40.52
CA PHE A 5 -18.96 -34.24 -39.12
C PHE A 5 -17.67 -33.59 -38.59
N VAL A 6 -16.65 -33.46 -39.44
CA VAL A 6 -15.40 -32.76 -39.07
C VAL A 6 -15.67 -31.26 -38.88
N LEU A 7 -16.51 -30.66 -39.72
CA LEU A 7 -16.86 -29.24 -39.58
C LEU A 7 -17.66 -28.96 -38.29
N LEU A 8 -18.56 -29.88 -37.90
CA LEU A 8 -19.36 -29.74 -36.67
C LEU A 8 -18.52 -29.86 -35.38
N LEU A 9 -17.50 -30.73 -35.40
CA LEU A 9 -16.55 -30.90 -34.27
C LEU A 9 -15.62 -29.69 -34.07
N CYS A 10 -15.34 -28.93 -35.13
CA CYS A 10 -14.56 -27.69 -35.05
C CYS A 10 -15.32 -26.50 -34.47
N ILE A 11 -16.66 -26.53 -34.49
CA ILE A 11 -17.49 -25.42 -33.97
C ILE A 11 -17.67 -25.56 -32.45
N THR A 12 -17.67 -26.79 -31.90
CA THR A 12 -17.78 -27.02 -30.44
C THR A 12 -16.51 -26.75 -29.65
N SER A 13 -15.34 -26.63 -30.30
CA SER A 13 -14.08 -26.26 -29.63
C SER A 13 -13.89 -24.74 -29.51
N SER A 14 -14.83 -23.95 -30.05
CA SER A 14 -14.83 -22.48 -29.99
C SER A 14 -15.71 -21.93 -28.87
N PHE A 15 -15.92 -22.68 -27.79
CA PHE A 15 -16.21 -22.04 -26.50
C PHE A 15 -14.95 -21.30 -26.07
N SER A 16 -14.84 -20.05 -26.54
CA SER A 16 -14.01 -19.04 -25.90
C SER A 16 -14.30 -19.12 -24.41
N ALA A 17 -13.35 -19.64 -23.65
CA ALA A 17 -13.27 -19.39 -22.23
C ALA A 17 -13.05 -17.88 -22.08
N SER A 18 -14.14 -17.12 -22.17
CA SER A 18 -14.20 -15.77 -21.67
C SER A 18 -13.92 -15.92 -20.19
N THR A 19 -12.67 -15.69 -19.80
CA THR A 19 -12.26 -15.61 -18.41
C THR A 19 -12.89 -14.36 -17.80
N ARG A 20 -14.20 -14.41 -17.58
CA ARG A 20 -14.89 -13.59 -16.57
C ARG A 20 -14.29 -14.00 -15.23
N GLY A 21 -13.20 -13.34 -14.86
CA GLY A 21 -12.52 -13.64 -13.60
C GLY A 21 -10.99 -13.69 -13.66
N ALA A 22 -10.34 -13.22 -14.72
CA ALA A 22 -8.92 -12.90 -14.61
C ALA A 22 -8.78 -11.64 -13.74
N GLY A 23 -8.85 -11.84 -12.41
CA GLY A 23 -8.70 -10.80 -11.40
C GLY A 23 -7.47 -9.96 -11.67
N ALA A 24 -7.53 -8.68 -11.32
CA ALA A 24 -6.38 -7.82 -11.43
C ALA A 24 -5.25 -8.41 -10.56
N ALA A 25 -4.19 -8.94 -11.19
CA ALA A 25 -3.06 -9.47 -10.45
C ALA A 25 -2.30 -8.30 -9.81
N GLY A 26 -2.20 -8.29 -8.48
CA GLY A 26 -1.33 -7.37 -7.76
C GLY A 26 0.01 -8.00 -7.39
N PRO A 27 0.73 -7.46 -6.40
CA PRO A 27 2.05 -7.95 -6.06
C PRO A 27 1.98 -9.39 -5.55
N ARG A 28 2.88 -10.23 -6.07
CA ARG A 28 3.09 -11.61 -5.60
C ARG A 28 4.51 -11.71 -5.09
N LEU A 29 4.66 -12.01 -3.80
CA LEU A 29 5.97 -12.16 -3.18
C LEU A 29 6.52 -13.57 -3.43
N ASN A 30 7.83 -13.74 -3.54
CA ASN A 30 8.43 -15.07 -3.62
C ASN A 30 8.52 -15.71 -2.23
N ASN A 31 8.57 -17.04 -2.20
CA ASN A 31 8.87 -17.76 -0.97
C ASN A 31 10.31 -17.45 -0.53
N ASP A 32 10.52 -17.42 0.79
CA ASP A 32 11.85 -17.28 1.41
C ASP A 32 12.62 -16.01 0.98
N GLN A 33 11.91 -15.01 0.45
CA GLN A 33 12.50 -13.75 0.03
C GLN A 33 12.06 -12.60 0.94
N LEU A 34 13.05 -11.84 1.40
CA LEU A 34 12.86 -10.59 2.12
C LEU A 34 12.97 -9.41 1.16
N TYR A 35 11.90 -8.62 1.05
CA TYR A 35 11.87 -7.39 0.29
C TYR A 35 12.10 -6.21 1.22
N LYS A 36 13.08 -5.36 0.90
CA LYS A 36 13.43 -4.18 1.70
C LYS A 36 13.06 -2.92 0.95
N PHE A 37 12.26 -2.06 1.56
CA PHE A 37 11.82 -0.80 1.01
C PHE A 37 12.25 0.37 1.90
N SER A 38 12.49 1.52 1.30
CA SER A 38 12.51 2.78 2.04
C SER A 38 11.16 3.45 1.87
N TYR A 39 10.56 3.88 2.98
CA TYR A 39 9.28 4.58 3.02
C TYR A 39 9.49 6.01 3.48
N THR A 40 8.83 6.95 2.82
CA THR A 40 8.82 8.35 3.22
C THR A 40 7.44 8.94 2.99
N THR A 41 6.92 9.64 3.98
CA THR A 41 5.68 10.42 3.90
C THR A 41 5.91 11.79 4.50
N GLU A 42 5.29 12.81 3.91
CA GLU A 42 5.38 14.18 4.38
C GLU A 42 4.00 14.83 4.40
N VAL A 43 3.76 15.62 5.43
CA VAL A 43 2.55 16.42 5.58
C VAL A 43 2.99 17.87 5.64
N LEU A 44 2.38 18.69 4.77
CA LEU A 44 2.58 20.12 4.67
C LEU A 44 1.24 20.82 4.86
N VAL A 45 1.23 21.83 5.71
CA VAL A 45 0.09 22.72 5.92
C VAL A 45 0.54 24.12 5.51
N ASP A 46 -0.22 24.73 4.61
CA ASP A 46 0.05 26.05 4.07
C ASP A 46 -1.27 26.79 3.79
N ARG A 47 -1.17 28.09 3.50
CA ARG A 47 -2.26 28.89 2.97
C ARG A 47 -2.59 28.42 1.55
N ALA A 48 -3.85 28.54 1.12
CA ALA A 48 -4.33 28.04 -0.17
C ALA A 48 -3.57 28.57 -1.41
N LYS A 49 -2.87 29.71 -1.30
CA LYS A 49 -1.99 30.29 -2.33
C LYS A 49 -0.57 30.55 -1.79
N GLY A 50 -0.17 29.83 -0.75
CA GLY A 50 1.15 29.95 -0.14
C GLY A 50 2.25 29.33 -1.00
N SER A 51 3.50 29.66 -0.65
CA SER A 51 4.69 29.00 -1.21
C SER A 51 5.20 27.95 -0.22
N LYS A 52 5.86 26.91 -0.73
CA LYS A 52 6.46 25.83 0.10
C LYS A 52 7.35 26.38 1.22
N ASP A 53 7.98 27.53 1.04
CA ASP A 53 8.86 28.15 2.03
C ASP A 53 8.11 28.72 3.25
N GLY A 54 6.82 29.01 3.13
CA GLY A 54 5.95 29.46 4.24
C GLY A 54 5.23 28.33 4.98
N SER A 55 5.33 27.10 4.45
CA SER A 55 4.56 25.95 4.94
C SER A 55 5.13 25.36 6.25
N VAL A 56 4.26 24.73 7.03
CA VAL A 56 4.63 24.01 8.25
C VAL A 56 4.32 22.52 8.09
N GLY A 57 5.20 21.66 8.57
CA GLY A 57 5.03 20.24 8.31
C GLY A 57 6.15 19.38 8.85
N TYR A 58 5.93 18.08 8.78
CA TYR A 58 6.90 17.06 9.16
C TYR A 58 6.98 15.96 8.11
N ARG A 59 8.14 15.34 8.04
CA ARG A 59 8.43 14.16 7.22
C ARG A 59 8.74 13.00 8.15
N ILE A 60 8.10 11.87 7.90
CA ILE A 60 8.42 10.58 8.50
C ILE A 60 9.13 9.75 7.43
N SER A 61 10.29 9.21 7.76
CA SER A 61 11.01 8.24 6.90
C SER A 61 11.35 7.00 7.70
N SER A 62 11.29 5.83 7.07
CA SER A 62 11.57 4.54 7.71
C SER A 62 12.03 3.51 6.68
N ASP A 63 12.55 2.40 7.15
CA ASP A 63 12.73 1.19 6.35
C ASP A 63 11.54 0.25 6.58
N VAL A 64 11.14 -0.49 5.56
CA VAL A 64 10.02 -1.43 5.60
C VAL A 64 10.46 -2.75 4.98
N ASP A 65 10.52 -3.77 5.84
CA ASP A 65 10.80 -5.14 5.47
C ASP A 65 9.47 -5.86 5.22
N VAL A 66 9.36 -6.57 4.10
CA VAL A 66 8.15 -7.32 3.70
C VAL A 66 8.53 -8.72 3.27
N ASN A 67 7.86 -9.73 3.81
CA ASN A 67 8.05 -11.12 3.42
C ASN A 67 6.73 -11.89 3.38
N LEU A 68 6.70 -12.96 2.60
CA LEU A 68 5.59 -13.91 2.57
C LEU A 68 5.61 -14.78 3.83
N VAL A 69 4.45 -14.96 4.47
CA VAL A 69 4.27 -15.86 5.62
C VAL A 69 3.42 -17.06 5.26
N TRP A 70 2.41 -16.87 4.41
CA TRP A 70 1.55 -17.94 3.95
C TRP A 70 0.98 -17.64 2.57
N ARG A 71 0.68 -18.69 1.82
CA ARG A 71 -0.01 -18.63 0.52
C ARG A 71 -1.02 -19.77 0.44
N ASP A 72 -2.17 -19.46 -0.13
CA ASP A 72 -3.17 -20.48 -0.44
C ASP A 72 -2.64 -21.47 -1.50
N PRO A 73 -2.72 -22.79 -1.27
CA PRO A 73 -2.20 -23.78 -2.21
C PRO A 73 -2.98 -23.80 -3.55
N ASN A 74 -4.23 -23.36 -3.54
CA ASN A 74 -5.11 -23.31 -4.71
C ASN A 74 -5.07 -21.95 -5.43
N SER A 75 -4.55 -20.89 -4.79
CA SER A 75 -4.50 -19.54 -5.35
C SER A 75 -3.19 -18.81 -5.04
N LYS A 76 -2.40 -18.56 -6.08
CA LYS A 76 -1.18 -17.73 -5.97
C LYS A 76 -1.47 -16.27 -5.65
N ASP A 77 -2.71 -15.81 -5.79
CA ASP A 77 -3.13 -14.44 -5.53
C ASP A 77 -3.72 -14.23 -4.12
N ASP A 78 -3.78 -15.28 -3.31
CA ASP A 78 -4.27 -15.25 -1.93
C ASP A 78 -3.07 -15.51 -0.99
N GLN A 79 -2.58 -14.45 -0.36
CA GLN A 79 -1.29 -14.40 0.32
C GLN A 79 -1.38 -13.65 1.64
N LEU A 80 -0.76 -14.19 2.70
CA LEU A 80 -0.50 -13.47 3.93
C LEU A 80 0.95 -13.00 3.95
N ILE A 81 1.13 -11.69 4.06
CA ILE A 81 2.45 -11.06 4.15
C ILE A 81 2.64 -10.45 5.53
N GLN A 82 3.89 -10.42 5.98
CA GLN A 82 4.30 -9.70 7.18
C GLN A 82 5.09 -8.47 6.77
N LEU A 83 4.88 -7.38 7.52
CA LEU A 83 5.59 -6.13 7.38
C LEU A 83 6.25 -5.76 8.72
N VAL A 84 7.47 -5.24 8.65
CA VAL A 84 8.21 -4.70 9.80
C VAL A 84 8.72 -3.33 9.42
N ILE A 85 8.35 -2.32 10.21
CA ILE A 85 8.84 -0.95 10.05
C ILE A 85 10.04 -0.78 10.99
N SER A 86 11.12 -0.17 10.52
CA SER A 86 12.29 0.11 11.34
C SER A 86 12.95 1.43 10.95
N ASN A 87 13.96 1.85 11.73
CA ASN A 87 14.76 3.04 11.44
C ASN A 87 13.92 4.32 11.24
N VAL A 88 12.86 4.47 12.04
CA VAL A 88 11.91 5.58 11.94
C VAL A 88 12.60 6.90 12.30
N LYS A 89 12.48 7.89 11.43
CA LYS A 89 13.03 9.24 11.61
C LYS A 89 11.95 10.27 11.32
N ILE A 90 11.88 11.31 12.17
CA ILE A 90 10.95 12.42 12.00
C ILE A 90 11.76 13.71 11.86
N LYS A 91 11.47 14.48 10.82
CA LYS A 91 12.17 15.74 10.51
C LYS A 91 11.18 16.84 10.13
N SER A 92 11.58 18.09 10.31
CA SER A 92 10.89 19.24 9.69
C SER A 92 10.98 19.14 8.17
N VAL A 93 9.90 19.48 7.46
CA VAL A 93 9.93 19.59 5.98
C VAL A 93 10.53 20.94 5.56
N ALA A 94 10.15 22.00 6.25
CA ALA A 94 10.67 23.35 6.00
C ALA A 94 12.01 23.56 6.71
N GLN A 95 12.96 24.17 6.02
CA GLN A 95 14.23 24.56 6.60
C GLN A 95 14.01 25.66 7.65
N ARG A 96 14.47 25.42 8.87
CA ARG A 96 14.34 26.37 9.99
C ARG A 96 15.70 26.60 10.62
N SER A 97 15.91 27.81 11.14
CA SER A 97 17.08 28.08 11.96
C SER A 97 17.08 27.18 13.19
N ALA A 98 18.28 26.89 13.70
CA ALA A 98 18.43 25.91 14.77
C ALA A 98 17.59 26.20 16.02
N LYS A 99 17.51 27.48 16.39
CA LYS A 99 16.71 27.96 17.52
C LYS A 99 15.19 27.79 17.34
N LYS A 100 14.71 27.59 16.11
CA LYS A 100 13.27 27.50 15.76
C LYS A 100 12.88 26.09 15.29
N ASN A 101 13.79 25.12 15.32
CA ASN A 101 13.55 23.76 14.87
C ASN A 101 13.30 22.83 16.07
N ILE A 102 12.04 22.48 16.31
CA ILE A 102 11.64 21.58 17.41
C ILE A 102 12.18 20.15 17.26
N PHE A 103 12.66 19.79 16.07
CA PHE A 103 13.25 18.47 15.79
C PHE A 103 14.77 18.47 15.97
N GLN A 104 15.40 19.63 16.20
CA GLN A 104 16.85 19.69 16.34
C GLN A 104 17.31 19.06 17.65
N GLY A 105 18.20 18.07 17.55
CA GLY A 105 18.69 17.31 18.70
C GLY A 105 17.69 16.33 19.30
N ALA A 106 16.45 16.29 18.81
CA ALA A 106 15.43 15.35 19.26
C ALA A 106 15.65 13.97 18.63
N THR A 107 15.48 12.91 19.40
CA THR A 107 15.45 11.54 18.90
C THR A 107 14.03 11.16 18.52
N THR A 108 13.85 10.17 17.65
CA THR A 108 12.49 9.67 17.33
C THR A 108 11.76 9.19 18.59
N GLN A 109 12.50 8.55 19.51
CA GLN A 109 11.96 8.12 20.80
C GLN A 109 11.50 9.31 21.66
N SER A 110 12.25 10.42 21.72
CA SER A 110 11.81 11.60 22.48
C SER A 110 10.59 12.28 21.85
N LEU A 111 10.41 12.16 20.52
CA LEU A 111 9.29 12.76 19.80
C LEU A 111 8.00 11.92 19.86
N LEU A 112 8.10 10.60 19.68
CA LEU A 112 6.94 9.70 19.69
C LEU A 112 6.64 9.14 21.08
N GLY A 113 7.65 9.06 21.95
CA GLY A 113 7.63 8.24 23.16
C GLY A 113 7.96 6.78 22.86
N GLU A 114 8.55 6.11 23.85
CA GLU A 114 9.01 4.71 23.75
C GLU A 114 7.89 3.75 23.36
N ASN A 115 6.73 3.82 24.03
CA ASN A 115 5.61 2.93 23.77
C ASN A 115 5.08 3.02 22.33
N LYS A 116 5.03 4.23 21.76
CA LYS A 116 4.53 4.44 20.40
C LYS A 116 5.55 4.01 19.36
N LEU A 117 6.83 4.26 19.58
CA LEU A 117 7.90 3.80 18.70
C LEU A 117 7.97 2.28 18.69
N ALA A 118 7.99 1.64 19.86
CA ALA A 118 7.97 0.19 19.99
C ALA A 118 6.72 -0.44 19.34
N ALA A 119 5.55 0.20 19.50
CA ALA A 119 4.33 -0.24 18.81
C ALA A 119 4.44 -0.10 17.28
N LEU A 120 5.07 0.97 16.78
CA LEU A 120 5.25 1.20 15.35
C LEU A 120 6.18 0.17 14.71
N GLU A 121 7.27 -0.16 15.39
CA GLU A 121 8.30 -1.10 14.90
C GLU A 121 7.89 -2.57 15.07
N ARG A 122 6.83 -2.84 15.83
CA ARG A 122 6.30 -4.19 16.00
C ARG A 122 5.75 -4.73 14.67
N PRO A 123 6.11 -5.97 14.28
CA PRO A 123 5.59 -6.62 13.08
C PRO A 123 4.05 -6.64 13.03
N PHE A 124 3.51 -6.53 11.82
CA PHE A 124 2.08 -6.66 11.55
C PHE A 124 1.86 -7.44 10.25
N MET A 125 0.66 -7.98 10.05
CA MET A 125 0.36 -8.83 8.90
C MET A 125 -0.78 -8.26 8.07
N VAL A 126 -0.71 -8.52 6.78
CA VAL A 126 -1.68 -8.07 5.78
C VAL A 126 -2.04 -9.26 4.92
N HIS A 127 -3.33 -9.55 4.83
CA HIS A 127 -3.87 -10.55 3.91
C HIS A 127 -4.19 -9.86 2.59
N LEU A 128 -3.45 -10.25 1.55
CA LEU A 128 -3.65 -9.78 0.19
C LEU A 128 -4.40 -10.84 -0.61
N LYS A 129 -5.51 -10.43 -1.23
CA LYS A 129 -6.30 -11.25 -2.15
C LYS A 129 -6.47 -10.53 -3.47
N ASN A 130 -5.98 -11.13 -4.55
CA ASN A 130 -5.97 -10.53 -5.89
C ASN A 130 -5.37 -9.12 -5.89
N GLY A 131 -4.25 -8.94 -5.18
CA GLY A 131 -3.57 -7.64 -5.12
C GLY A 131 -4.20 -6.60 -4.20
N LYS A 132 -5.28 -6.94 -3.47
CA LYS A 132 -5.99 -6.02 -2.58
C LYS A 132 -5.87 -6.46 -1.14
N VAL A 133 -5.85 -5.50 -0.22
CA VAL A 133 -5.90 -5.80 1.22
C VAL A 133 -7.30 -6.31 1.57
N SER A 134 -7.38 -7.59 1.93
CA SER A 134 -8.58 -8.26 2.44
C SER A 134 -8.70 -8.11 3.95
N SER A 135 -7.58 -8.20 4.68
CA SER A 135 -7.56 -8.08 6.15
C SER A 135 -6.24 -7.53 6.66
N PHE A 136 -6.28 -6.85 7.80
CA PHE A 136 -5.15 -6.22 8.47
C PHE A 136 -5.07 -6.70 9.92
N TYR A 137 -3.93 -7.25 10.31
CA TYR A 137 -3.72 -7.85 11.64
C TYR A 137 -2.62 -7.09 12.39
N CYS A 138 -2.99 -6.53 13.54
CA CYS A 138 -2.09 -5.81 14.44
C CYS A 138 -2.47 -6.10 15.90
N TYR A 139 -1.62 -5.68 16.84
CA TYR A 139 -1.89 -5.88 18.26
C TYR A 139 -3.01 -4.95 18.73
N LYS A 140 -4.00 -5.51 19.43
CA LYS A 140 -5.22 -4.79 19.85
C LYS A 140 -4.93 -3.53 20.67
N ALA A 141 -3.94 -3.60 21.56
CA ALA A 141 -3.53 -2.52 22.46
C ALA A 141 -2.71 -1.41 21.77
N GLU A 142 -2.43 -1.51 20.46
CA GLU A 142 -1.70 -0.45 19.77
C GLU A 142 -2.55 0.84 19.63
N PRO A 143 -1.93 2.02 19.84
CA PRO A 143 -2.62 3.29 19.66
C PRO A 143 -3.20 3.44 18.24
N ALA A 144 -4.35 4.10 18.12
CA ALA A 144 -5.03 4.30 16.84
C ALA A 144 -4.13 4.98 15.80
N SER A 145 -3.32 5.96 16.21
CA SER A 145 -2.38 6.65 15.32
C SER A 145 -1.33 5.71 14.71
N ILE A 146 -0.85 4.74 15.49
CA ILE A 146 0.14 3.75 15.02
C ILE A 146 -0.51 2.76 14.05
N LYS A 147 -1.72 2.28 14.38
CA LYS A 147 -2.50 1.43 13.49
C LYS A 147 -2.78 2.13 12.14
N ASN A 148 -3.14 3.41 12.18
CA ASN A 148 -3.38 4.20 10.97
C ASN A 148 -2.11 4.38 10.12
N LEU A 149 -0.95 4.60 10.74
CA LEU A 149 0.32 4.69 10.01
C LEU A 149 0.67 3.35 9.34
N LYS A 150 0.54 2.23 10.05
CA LYS A 150 0.74 0.88 9.51
C LYS A 150 -0.23 0.58 8.35
N ARG A 151 -1.51 0.95 8.49
CA ARG A 151 -2.51 0.86 7.41
C ARG A 151 -2.12 1.72 6.20
N GLY A 152 -1.60 2.93 6.44
CA GLY A 152 -1.05 3.81 5.39
C GLY A 152 0.04 3.11 4.58
N VAL A 153 1.03 2.51 5.25
CA VAL A 153 2.10 1.72 4.62
C VAL A 153 1.53 0.52 3.87
N ALA A 154 0.63 -0.26 4.49
CA ALA A 154 0.01 -1.42 3.86
C ALA A 154 -0.81 -1.07 2.61
N SER A 155 -1.47 0.09 2.61
CA SER A 155 -2.33 0.53 1.50
C SER A 155 -1.54 0.72 0.20
N LEU A 156 -0.24 1.04 0.27
CA LEU A 156 0.63 1.17 -0.89
C LEU A 156 0.88 -0.16 -1.62
N LEU A 157 0.63 -1.29 -0.95
CA LEU A 157 0.72 -2.61 -1.56
C LEU A 157 -0.54 -2.99 -2.34
N GLN A 158 -1.63 -2.20 -2.23
CA GLN A 158 -2.82 -2.35 -3.06
C GLN A 158 -2.56 -1.83 -4.48
N VAL A 159 -2.04 -2.70 -5.34
CA VAL A 159 -1.70 -2.35 -6.72
C VAL A 159 -2.38 -3.32 -7.67
N GLN A 160 -2.98 -2.80 -8.75
CA GLN A 160 -3.52 -3.61 -9.83
C GLN A 160 -2.69 -3.49 -11.12
N SER A 161 -2.33 -4.62 -11.72
CA SER A 161 -1.60 -4.64 -13.00
C SER A 161 -2.46 -4.28 -14.21
N ARG A 162 -3.79 -4.22 -14.06
CA ARG A 162 -4.74 -3.89 -15.13
C ARG A 162 -5.14 -2.42 -15.03
N SER A 163 -5.11 -1.72 -16.17
CA SER A 163 -5.68 -0.38 -16.28
C SER A 163 -7.20 -0.46 -16.13
N GLY A 164 -7.77 0.49 -15.40
CA GLY A 164 -9.22 0.56 -15.17
C GLY A 164 -9.55 1.47 -14.01
N LYS A 165 -10.76 2.06 -14.06
CA LYS A 165 -11.35 2.71 -12.89
C LYS A 165 -11.95 1.62 -12.02
N VAL A 166 -11.54 1.56 -10.76
CA VAL A 166 -12.06 0.59 -9.80
C VAL A 166 -12.40 1.34 -8.53
N ILE A 167 -13.63 1.16 -8.07
CA ILE A 167 -14.05 1.64 -6.76
C ILE A 167 -13.46 0.67 -5.75
N GLU A 168 -12.60 1.14 -4.86
CA GLU A 168 -12.06 0.30 -3.79
C GLU A 168 -12.68 0.74 -2.47
N VAL A 169 -13.44 -0.17 -1.87
CA VAL A 169 -14.11 0.08 -0.61
C VAL A 169 -13.12 -0.22 0.52
N ASN A 170 -12.37 0.80 0.93
CA ASN A 170 -11.72 0.84 2.25
C ASN A 170 -12.66 1.57 3.25
N GLU A 171 -12.27 1.70 4.52
CA GLU A 171 -13.06 2.38 5.59
C GLU A 171 -13.57 3.80 5.21
N THR A 172 -13.06 4.42 4.13
CA THR A 172 -13.44 5.74 3.61
C THR A 172 -14.11 5.73 2.21
N GLN A 173 -14.45 4.56 1.64
CA GLN A 173 -15.12 4.41 0.33
C GLN A 173 -14.63 5.39 -0.76
N CYS A 174 -13.37 5.25 -1.20
CA CYS A 174 -12.77 6.13 -2.21
C CYS A 174 -12.77 5.50 -3.61
N ILE A 175 -12.86 6.33 -4.65
CA ILE A 175 -12.76 5.89 -6.05
C ILE A 175 -11.29 6.00 -6.50
N TYR A 176 -10.72 4.91 -6.98
CA TYR A 176 -9.35 4.90 -7.52
C TYR A 176 -9.35 4.73 -9.04
N SER A 177 -8.40 5.39 -9.70
CA SER A 177 -8.18 5.25 -11.14
C SER A 177 -6.76 4.79 -11.38
N TYR A 178 -6.60 3.57 -11.91
CA TYR A 178 -5.27 3.05 -12.23
C TYR A 178 -4.99 3.21 -13.72
N ARG A 179 -3.83 3.80 -14.01
CA ARG A 179 -3.30 3.92 -15.36
C ARG A 179 -1.97 3.20 -15.43
N LYS A 180 -1.93 2.08 -16.17
CA LYS A 180 -0.66 1.44 -16.51
C LYS A 180 0.07 2.31 -17.52
N LEU A 181 1.19 2.90 -17.13
CA LEU A 181 2.14 3.50 -18.06
C LEU A 181 3.23 2.46 -18.32
N TRP A 182 3.73 2.42 -19.56
CA TRP A 182 4.64 1.37 -20.06
C TRP A 182 5.91 1.12 -19.23
N LYS A 183 6.20 1.95 -18.22
CA LYS A 183 7.29 1.73 -17.24
C LYS A 183 6.92 1.98 -15.76
N HIS A 184 5.71 2.46 -15.44
CA HIS A 184 5.32 2.83 -14.07
C HIS A 184 3.83 2.62 -13.78
N LEU A 185 3.51 2.11 -12.59
CA LEU A 185 2.18 2.10 -12.01
C LEU A 185 2.02 3.34 -11.12
N ILE A 186 1.09 4.22 -11.47
CA ILE A 186 0.73 5.38 -10.65
C ILE A 186 -0.59 5.05 -9.95
N CYS A 187 -0.55 4.96 -8.62
CA CYS A 187 -1.75 4.91 -7.78
C CYS A 187 -2.02 6.33 -7.28
N SER A 188 -3.09 6.97 -7.77
CA SER A 188 -3.48 8.30 -7.32
C SER A 188 -4.73 8.17 -6.45
N PRO A 189 -4.66 8.42 -5.13
CA PRO A 189 -5.86 8.51 -4.31
C PRO A 189 -6.63 9.78 -4.73
N ILE A 190 -7.83 9.60 -5.27
CA ILE A 190 -8.76 10.72 -5.44
C ILE A 190 -9.36 10.98 -4.06
N LEU A 191 -8.83 11.98 -3.37
CA LEU A 191 -9.44 12.52 -2.15
C LEU A 191 -10.76 13.18 -2.55
N VAL A 192 -11.87 12.47 -2.34
CA VAL A 192 -13.19 13.09 -2.33
C VAL A 192 -13.37 13.72 -0.96
N GLY A 193 -13.15 15.03 -0.87
CA GLY A 193 -13.54 15.80 0.31
C GLY A 193 -15.06 15.84 0.40
N THR A 194 -15.61 15.21 1.43
CA THR A 194 -16.99 15.48 1.87
C THR A 194 -16.92 16.59 2.91
N TYR A 195 -17.58 17.70 2.60
CA TYR A 195 -17.82 18.84 3.48
C TYR A 195 -18.69 18.46 4.68
#